data_AF-A0A955BQA7-F1
#
_entry.id   AF-A0A955BQA7-F1
#
_cell.length_a   1.000
_cell.length_b   1.000
_cell.length_c   1.000
_cell.angle_alpha   90.00
_cell.angle_beta   90.00
_cell.angle_gamma   90.00
#
_symmetry.space_group_name_H-M   'P 1'
#
loop_
_entity.id
_entity.type
_entity.pdbx_description
1 polymer ?
#
loop_
_entity_poly.entity_id
_entity_poly.type
_entity_poly.pdbx_seq_one_letter_code
_entity_poly.pdbx_strand_id
1 'polypeptide(L)'
;MRTAFPSSRPKGFTLVELLVVIAIIGILVGLLLPAVQAAREAARRMQCTNNLKQLGLSLHNYHDAHKVFPAGIYHQMNATGGAINRVSVLGWGVMVLPYIEQGNVYNQLNTSANNLSAMVNTP
;
A
#
# COMPACT_ATOMS: atom_id res chain seq x y z
N MET A 1 47.47 -18.68 -55.44
CA MET A 1 46.02 -18.95 -55.39
C MET A 1 45.42 -18.07 -54.29
N ARG A 2 44.73 -16.96 -54.62
CA ARG A 2 44.06 -16.08 -53.63
C ARG A 2 42.58 -16.03 -53.99
N THR A 3 41.73 -16.64 -53.17
CA THR A 3 40.27 -16.59 -53.29
C THR A 3 39.77 -15.26 -52.72
N ALA A 4 39.13 -14.44 -53.55
CA ALA A 4 38.49 -13.19 -53.13
C ALA A 4 37.08 -13.48 -52.58
N PHE A 5 36.82 -13.11 -51.33
CA PHE A 5 35.48 -13.14 -50.75
C PHE A 5 34.71 -11.88 -51.17
N PRO A 6 33.48 -12.00 -51.70
CA PRO A 6 32.67 -10.82 -52.04
C PRO A 6 32.28 -10.07 -50.76
N SER A 7 32.67 -8.80 -50.66
CA SER A 7 32.22 -7.94 -49.57
C SER A 7 30.77 -7.52 -49.81
N SER A 8 29.85 -8.08 -49.02
CA SER A 8 28.46 -7.64 -48.97
C SER A 8 28.43 -6.26 -48.32
N ARG A 9 28.29 -5.19 -49.12
CA ARG A 9 28.06 -3.84 -48.59
C ARG A 9 26.71 -3.82 -47.85
N PRO A 10 26.65 -3.34 -46.59
CA PRO A 10 25.37 -3.19 -45.91
C PRO A 10 24.51 -2.20 -46.69
N LYS A 11 23.26 -2.59 -46.99
CA LYS A 11 22.27 -1.69 -47.58
C LYS A 11 21.91 -0.63 -46.53
N GLY A 12 22.12 0.64 -46.86
CA GLY A 12 21.72 1.75 -46.01
C GLY A 12 20.19 1.87 -45.93
N PHE A 13 19.68 2.25 -44.77
CA PHE A 13 18.25 2.44 -44.54
C PHE A 13 17.74 3.63 -45.36
N THR A 14 16.61 3.47 -46.05
CA THR A 14 16.00 4.60 -46.77
C THR A 14 15.26 5.50 -45.78
N LEU A 15 15.28 6.82 -46.01
CA LEU A 15 14.57 7.81 -45.18
C LEU A 15 13.07 7.45 -45.03
N VAL A 16 12.49 6.84 -46.07
CA VAL A 16 11.09 6.42 -46.13
C VAL A 16 10.80 5.26 -45.18
N GLU A 17 11.67 4.25 -45.12
CA GLU A 17 11.50 3.12 -44.19
C GLU A 17 11.50 3.60 -42.73
N LEU A 18 12.36 4.56 -42.39
CA LEU A 18 12.44 5.09 -41.02
C LEU A 18 11.20 5.93 -40.67
N LEU A 19 10.71 6.72 -41.63
CA LEU A 19 9.53 7.57 -41.48
C LEU A 19 8.25 6.73 -41.22
N VAL A 20 8.08 5.62 -41.94
CA VAL A 20 6.94 4.71 -41.72
C VAL A 20 6.96 4.13 -40.30
N VAL A 21 8.14 3.74 -39.80
CA VAL A 21 8.26 3.14 -38.47
C VAL A 21 7.88 4.12 -37.37
N ILE A 22 8.37 5.36 -37.43
CA ILE A 22 8.02 6.37 -36.43
C ILE A 22 6.54 6.74 -36.50
N ALA A 23 5.92 6.72 -37.69
CA ALA A 23 4.49 6.97 -37.85
C ALA A 23 3.65 5.87 -37.19
N ILE A 24 4.01 4.60 -37.38
CA ILE A 24 3.33 3.47 -36.75
C ILE A 24 3.48 3.54 -35.23
N ILE A 25 4.69 3.78 -34.70
CA ILE A 25 4.92 3.92 -33.25
C ILE A 25 4.12 5.09 -32.69
N GLY A 26 4.07 6.23 -33.39
CA GLY A 26 3.28 7.40 -33.00
C GLY A 26 1.78 7.11 -32.88
N ILE A 27 1.22 6.37 -33.83
CA ILE A 27 -0.20 5.93 -33.78
C ILE A 27 -0.43 4.99 -32.60
N LEU A 28 0.44 3.99 -32.41
CA LEU A 28 0.32 3.04 -31.31
C LEU A 28 0.39 3.74 -29.94
N VAL A 29 1.35 4.64 -29.74
CA VAL A 29 1.50 5.41 -28.48
C VAL A 29 0.34 6.39 -28.29
N GLY A 30 -0.11 7.05 -29.37
CA GLY A 30 -1.25 7.99 -29.33
C GLY A 30 -2.54 7.34 -28.84
N LEU A 31 -2.77 6.07 -29.21
CA LEU A 31 -3.92 5.30 -28.72
C LEU A 31 -3.73 4.80 -27.28
N LEU A 32 -2.48 4.57 -26.85
CA LEU A 32 -2.16 4.03 -25.52
C LEU A 32 -2.17 5.08 -24.40
N LEU A 33 -1.74 6.32 -24.66
CA LEU A 33 -1.65 7.38 -23.64
C LEU A 33 -2.96 7.64 -22.86
N PRO A 34 -4.13 7.85 -23.51
CA PRO A 34 -5.39 8.05 -22.78
C PRO A 34 -5.82 6.79 -22.03
N ALA A 35 -5.57 5.60 -22.59
CA ALA A 35 -5.92 4.32 -21.97
C ALA A 35 -5.11 4.04 -20.69
N VAL A 36 -3.82 4.39 -20.67
CA VAL A 36 -2.94 4.18 -19.49
C VAL A 36 -3.41 5.02 -18.30
N GLN A 37 -3.94 6.22 -18.52
CA GLN A 37 -4.42 7.08 -17.43
C GLN A 37 -5.70 6.52 -16.80
N ALA A 38 -6.65 6.07 -17.64
CA ALA A 38 -7.86 5.40 -17.17
C ALA A 38 -7.52 4.12 -16.39
N ALA A 39 -6.58 3.32 -16.89
CA ALA A 39 -6.10 2.11 -16.19
C ALA A 39 -5.44 2.46 -14.84
N ARG A 40 -4.62 3.51 -14.77
CA ARG A 40 -4.01 3.96 -13.51
C ARG A 40 -5.05 4.44 -12.51
N GLU A 41 -6.05 5.19 -12.95
CA GLU A 41 -7.11 5.65 -12.06
C GLU A 41 -7.98 4.50 -11.55
N ALA A 42 -8.34 3.56 -12.43
CA ALA A 42 -9.01 2.33 -12.03
C ALA A 42 -8.17 1.53 -11.01
N ALA A 43 -6.86 1.40 -11.22
CA ALA A 43 -5.97 0.73 -10.29
C ALA A 43 -5.91 1.42 -8.91
N ARG A 44 -5.81 2.76 -8.88
CA ARG A 44 -5.87 3.53 -7.62
C ARG A 44 -7.19 3.33 -6.89
N ARG A 45 -8.32 3.33 -7.61
CA ARG A 45 -9.65 3.09 -7.03
C ARG A 45 -9.78 1.67 -6.50
N MET A 46 -9.32 0.67 -7.24
CA MET A 46 -9.31 -0.73 -6.82
C MET A 46 -8.46 -0.93 -5.57
N GLN A 47 -7.26 -0.35 -5.54
CA GLN A 47 -6.37 -0.42 -4.36
C GLN A 47 -7.02 0.22 -3.14
N CYS A 48 -7.58 1.43 -3.26
CA CYS A 48 -8.29 2.10 -2.17
C CYS A 48 -9.46 1.25 -1.65
N THR A 49 -10.28 0.71 -2.56
CA THR A 49 -11.42 -0.15 -2.19
C THR A 49 -10.97 -1.41 -1.48
N ASN A 50 -9.87 -2.03 -1.92
CA ASN A 50 -9.32 -3.22 -1.27
C ASN A 50 -8.74 -2.90 0.11
N ASN A 51 -8.07 -1.75 0.28
CA ASN A 51 -7.60 -1.31 1.59
C ASN A 51 -8.77 -1.12 2.57
N LEU A 52 -9.87 -0.49 2.13
CA LEU A 52 -11.07 -0.33 2.95
C LEU A 52 -11.71 -1.68 3.30
N LYS A 53 -11.75 -2.63 2.35
CA LYS A 53 -12.22 -4.01 2.62
C LYS A 53 -11.35 -4.71 3.66
N GLN A 54 -10.03 -4.57 3.59
CA GLN A 54 -9.12 -5.13 4.59
C GLN A 54 -9.34 -4.51 5.97
N LEU A 55 -9.58 -3.19 6.05
CA LEU A 55 -9.93 -2.52 7.31
C LEU A 55 -11.29 -2.98 7.87
N GLY A 56 -12.29 -3.17 7.01
CA GLY A 56 -13.58 -3.72 7.44
C GLY A 56 -13.45 -5.14 7.98
N LEU A 57 -12.71 -6.00 7.28
CA LEU A 57 -12.45 -7.36 7.73
C LEU A 57 -11.69 -7.38 9.06
N SER A 58 -10.68 -6.54 9.22
CA SER A 58 -9.88 -6.48 10.45
C SER A 58 -10.69 -5.97 11.65
N LEU A 59 -11.62 -5.03 11.44
CA LEU A 59 -12.60 -4.61 12.46
C LEU A 59 -13.54 -5.75 12.86
N HIS A 60 -14.02 -6.54 11.89
CA HIS A 60 -14.84 -7.72 12.18
C HIS A 60 -14.05 -8.80 12.93
N ASN A 61 -12.79 -9.04 12.57
CA ASN A 61 -11.93 -9.97 13.30
C ASN A 61 -11.68 -9.50 14.74
N TYR A 62 -11.47 -8.19 14.94
CA TYR A 62 -11.37 -7.62 16.29
C TYR A 62 -12.65 -7.84 17.08
N HIS A 63 -13.81 -7.58 16.48
CA HIS A 63 -15.11 -7.79 17.10
C HIS A 63 -15.37 -9.27 17.42
N ASP A 64 -14.95 -10.21 16.56
CA ASP A 64 -15.13 -11.63 16.86
C ASP A 64 -14.30 -12.08 18.07
N ALA A 65 -13.07 -11.55 18.21
CA ALA A 65 -12.18 -11.83 19.32
C ALA A 65 -12.60 -11.17 20.65
N HIS A 66 -13.04 -9.90 20.61
CA HIS A 66 -13.29 -9.09 21.82
C HIS A 66 -14.78 -8.84 22.10
N LYS A 67 -15.67 -9.26 21.21
CA LYS A 67 -17.13 -9.06 21.26
C LYS A 67 -17.58 -7.59 21.32
N VAL A 68 -16.68 -6.66 21.03
CA VAL A 68 -16.91 -5.21 21.00
C VAL A 68 -16.12 -4.59 19.84
N PHE A 69 -16.60 -3.48 19.30
CA PHE A 69 -15.82 -2.69 18.34
C PHE A 69 -14.77 -1.84 19.08
N PRO A 70 -13.63 -1.52 18.45
CA PRO A 70 -12.58 -0.78 19.13
C PRO A 70 -13.05 0.65 19.45
N ALA A 71 -12.79 1.09 20.68
CA ALA A 71 -13.08 2.46 21.09
C ALA A 71 -12.27 3.47 20.26
N GLY A 72 -12.87 4.62 19.94
CA GLY A 72 -12.21 5.66 19.15
C GLY A 72 -10.90 6.15 19.77
N ILE A 73 -10.87 6.20 21.11
CA ILE A 73 -9.70 6.59 21.90
C ILE A 73 -9.63 5.70 23.14
N TYR A 74 -8.43 5.19 23.42
CA TYR A 74 -8.09 4.51 24.67
C TYR A 74 -7.24 5.44 25.55
N HIS A 75 -7.58 5.49 26.84
CA HIS A 75 -6.82 6.26 27.83
C HIS A 75 -6.18 5.31 28.84
N GLN A 76 -4.86 5.39 28.97
CA GLN A 76 -4.16 4.76 30.08
C GLN A 76 -3.92 5.81 31.16
N MET A 77 -4.56 5.61 32.30
CA MET A 77 -4.41 6.45 33.47
C MET A 77 -3.45 5.77 34.44
N ASN A 78 -2.48 6.50 34.97
CA ASN A 78 -1.69 6.04 36.10
C ASN A 78 -1.97 6.96 37.30
N ALA A 79 -2.27 6.34 38.43
CA ALA A 79 -2.47 7.03 39.70
C ALA A 79 -1.21 6.85 40.54
N THR A 80 -0.33 7.85 40.53
CA THR A 80 0.86 7.87 41.38
C THR A 80 0.69 8.95 42.44
N GLY A 81 0.66 8.57 43.72
CA GLY A 81 0.61 9.53 44.83
C GLY A 81 -0.68 10.36 44.92
N GLY A 82 -1.81 9.85 44.44
CA GLY A 82 -3.12 10.55 44.50
C GLY A 82 -3.41 11.50 43.33
N ALA A 83 -2.45 11.71 42.42
CA ALA A 83 -2.66 12.45 41.17
C ALA A 83 -2.92 11.49 40.00
N ILE A 84 -4.01 11.71 39.26
CA ILE A 84 -4.29 10.98 38.02
C ILE A 84 -3.53 11.64 36.88
N ASN A 85 -2.56 10.92 36.31
CA ASN A 85 -1.81 11.35 35.15
C ASN A 85 -2.20 10.51 33.93
N ARG A 86 -2.52 11.17 32.81
CA ARG A 86 -2.71 10.51 31.51
C ARG A 86 -1.33 10.08 31.01
N VAL A 87 -1.07 8.79 30.96
CA VAL A 87 0.21 8.25 30.49
C VAL A 87 0.18 8.03 28.98
N SER A 88 -0.97 7.65 28.43
CA SER A 88 -1.06 7.27 27.02
C SER A 88 -2.45 7.53 26.45
N VAL A 89 -2.49 8.05 25.21
CA VAL A 89 -3.71 8.22 24.42
C VAL A 89 -3.49 7.55 23.07
N LEU A 90 -4.28 6.52 22.77
CA LEU A 90 -4.14 5.74 21.53
C LEU A 90 -5.47 5.65 20.80
N GLY A 91 -5.42 5.71 19.47
CA GLY A 91 -6.62 5.57 18.63
C GLY A 91 -7.00 4.11 18.39
N TRP A 92 -8.25 3.90 17.95
CA TRP A 92 -8.79 2.58 17.57
C TRP A 92 -7.88 1.78 16.64
N GLY A 93 -7.19 2.47 15.71
CA GLY A 93 -6.35 1.85 14.69
C GLY A 93 -5.22 1.02 15.27
N VAL A 94 -4.71 1.39 16.45
CA VAL A 94 -3.65 0.63 17.15
C VAL A 94 -4.12 -0.76 17.54
N MET A 95 -5.39 -0.91 17.91
CA MET A 95 -5.96 -2.20 18.31
C MET A 95 -6.23 -3.13 17.13
N VAL A 96 -6.34 -2.55 15.93
CA VAL A 96 -6.60 -3.28 14.69
C VAL A 96 -5.30 -3.70 13.98
N LEU A 97 -4.14 -3.12 14.34
CA LEU A 97 -2.82 -3.44 13.77
C LEU A 97 -2.52 -4.94 13.65
N PRO A 98 -2.77 -5.80 14.66
CA PRO A 98 -2.51 -7.24 14.54
C PRO A 98 -3.35 -7.91 13.45
N TYR A 99 -4.55 -7.40 13.19
CA TYR A 99 -5.51 -7.94 12.23
C TYR A 99 -5.28 -7.44 10.79
N ILE A 100 -4.37 -6.50 10.59
CA ILE A 100 -3.89 -6.05 9.28
C ILE A 100 -2.42 -6.44 9.04
N GLU A 101 -1.98 -7.52 9.69
CA GLU A 101 -0.61 -8.06 9.61
C GLU A 101 0.50 -7.08 10.06
N GLN A 102 0.15 -6.04 10.81
CA GLN A 102 1.11 -5.08 11.39
C GLN A 102 1.47 -5.42 12.85
N GLY A 103 1.63 -6.71 13.15
CA GLY A 103 1.95 -7.20 14.50
C GLY A 103 3.28 -6.66 15.06
N ASN A 104 4.28 -6.45 14.20
CA ASN A 104 5.54 -5.84 14.62
C ASN A 104 5.37 -4.41 15.14
N VAL A 105 4.54 -3.60 14.46
CA VAL A 105 4.23 -2.22 14.88
C VAL A 105 3.45 -2.24 16.19
N TYR A 106 2.48 -3.16 16.32
CA TYR A 106 1.73 -3.35 17.56
C TYR A 106 2.66 -3.63 18.76
N ASN A 107 3.62 -4.53 18.58
CA ASN A 107 4.59 -4.88 19.64
C ASN A 107 5.50 -3.71 20.01
N GLN A 108 5.91 -2.88 19.05
CA GLN A 108 6.70 -1.68 19.31
C GLN A 108 5.92 -0.62 20.09
N LEU A 109 4.60 -0.55 19.90
CA LEU A 109 3.73 0.37 20.64
C LEU A 109 3.40 -0.15 22.05
N ASN A 110 3.43 -1.46 22.26
CA ASN A 110 3.25 -2.10 23.56
C ASN A 110 4.53 -2.03 24.41
N THR A 111 4.79 -0.86 24.98
CA THR A 111 5.97 -0.59 25.79
C THR A 111 5.63 -0.58 27.28
N SER A 112 6.64 -0.53 28.15
CA SER A 112 6.44 -0.43 29.61
C SER A 112 5.59 0.80 30.03
N ALA A 113 5.54 1.85 29.21
CA ALA A 113 4.70 3.02 29.42
C ALA A 113 3.27 2.84 28.87
N ASN A 114 3.12 2.07 27.79
CA ASN A 114 1.85 1.85 27.09
C ASN A 114 1.45 0.37 27.17
N ASN A 115 0.58 0.02 28.11
CA ASN A 115 0.08 -1.34 28.24
C ASN A 115 -1.17 -1.52 27.38
N LEU A 116 -0.97 -1.91 26.11
CA LEU A 116 -2.07 -2.11 25.17
C LEU A 116 -3.01 -3.23 25.61
N SER A 117 -2.48 -4.28 26.23
CA SER A 117 -3.27 -5.40 26.72
C SER A 117 -4.22 -5.01 27.87
N ALA A 118 -3.84 -4.04 28.70
CA ALA A 118 -4.73 -3.51 29.73
C ALA A 118 -5.87 -2.68 29.13
N MET A 119 -5.59 -1.89 28.08
CA MET A 119 -6.58 -1.01 27.43
C MET A 119 -7.63 -1.79 26.62
N VAL A 120 -7.29 -2.96 26.11
CA VAL A 120 -8.23 -3.86 25.39
C VAL A 120 -9.28 -4.46 26.32
N ASN A 121 -8.91 -4.68 27.59
CA ASN A 121 -9.75 -5.35 28.57
C ASN A 121 -10.52 -4.39 29.48
N THR A 122 -10.35 -3.07 29.30
CA THR A 122 -11.17 -2.07 29.99
C THR A 122 -12.50 -1.91 29.24
N PRO A 123 -13.65 -2.21 29.88
CA PRO A 123 -14.96 -2.05 29.28
C PRO A 123 -15.32 -0.59 28.98
#